data_AF-A0A972K657-F1
#
_entry.id   AF-A0A972K657-F1
#
_cell.length_a   1.000
_cell.length_b   1.000
_cell.length_c   1.000
_cell.angle_alpha   90.00
_cell.angle_beta   90.00
_cell.angle_gamma   90.00
#
_symmetry.space_group_name_H-M   'P 1'
#
loop_
_entity.id
_entity.type
_entity.pdbx_description
1 polymer ?
#
loop_
_entity_poly.entity_id
_entity_poly.type
_entity_poly.pdbx_seq_one_letter_code
_entity_poly.pdbx_strand_id
1 'polypeptide(L)'
;MNMTLSSLIQRDECEYLEFKSEWYWHKGAVPTVRQWGEFLKDFVALINCNDKYIDQTKYLLIGVNESNTILDDRLIDTDLSDDNFPTLKELKTRIIAKISLYFKSNEDNINTYENFDLKYETIEGKKILVFAIHPASDILVLDKDIQDKNRTEKRNNVFVRTIKATGDPEVENASPEDIVQLQRIIGSYNVKRSKEINIEKSVEKTIKLFVDNNNIYTISGVHKEKIWKDNVLFEVYILSSDFTNINFIYLFDKSNQTKTYEYLIHNNIITDGSSSIVLIDNGLKKDVKGIKSKFKAQNVYSLDSFALEYLYKSHLNEDTYHDGNFKRQRQIKNFIDPFSDNSHEKDALTILTEWFNMTSMPLMVVKGYGGVGKTTLVKYFLDILYASYKDQKIESKILFIDSRKIIDEISREGNIDNVFLFYQAYARSKNLAHKFDKELLELSIDNGNILLVLDGIDEVIAKLGTKFKVETFISSIYENYLLGNERAKIIITCRDYFWDASNIGTHEITSLEIFPFNEKLAKQFFMKEFNDHSKELNQCLTYSEEFKLTKAEDSPGSKNVYIPYILDVIMDMVRQKKGLGEVSKNDVSSGILNTDIVNDYFIGRICNREVEKLKNLDID
;
A
#
# COMPACT_ATOMS: atom_id res chain seq x y z
N MET A 1 -0.11 -9.47 -5.58
CA MET A 1 -1.11 -8.43 -5.90
C MET A 1 -0.81 -7.95 -7.32
N ASN A 2 -1.68 -8.25 -8.28
CA ASN A 2 -1.46 -7.95 -9.71
C ASN A 2 -1.65 -6.45 -10.04
N MET A 3 -2.20 -5.68 -9.09
CA MET A 3 -2.64 -4.31 -9.25
C MET A 3 -1.48 -3.31 -9.47
N THR A 4 -0.37 -3.44 -8.73
CA THR A 4 0.79 -2.57 -8.93
C THR A 4 1.31 -2.72 -10.35
N LEU A 5 1.43 -3.96 -10.84
CA LEU A 5 2.01 -4.23 -12.14
C LEU A 5 1.18 -3.70 -13.30
N SER A 6 -0.15 -3.91 -13.29
CA SER A 6 -1.03 -3.38 -14.35
C SER A 6 -1.02 -1.84 -14.39
N SER A 7 -0.88 -1.16 -13.24
CA SER A 7 -0.71 0.30 -13.21
C SER A 7 0.66 0.75 -13.72
N LEU A 8 1.73 0.05 -13.34
CA LEU A 8 3.10 0.39 -13.73
C LEU A 8 3.31 0.24 -15.24
N ILE A 9 2.80 -0.83 -15.85
CA ILE A 9 2.97 -1.10 -17.29
C ILE A 9 2.29 -0.06 -18.18
N GLN A 10 1.30 0.68 -17.67
CA GLN A 10 0.64 1.74 -18.43
C GLN A 10 1.45 3.05 -18.45
N ARG A 11 2.51 3.17 -17.65
CA ARG A 11 3.36 4.36 -17.56
C ARG A 11 4.50 4.35 -18.57
N ASP A 12 5.13 5.50 -18.72
CA ASP A 12 6.43 5.63 -19.38
C ASP A 12 7.53 5.36 -18.33
N GLU A 13 8.76 5.06 -18.77
CA GLU A 13 9.88 4.88 -17.84
C GLU A 13 10.18 6.16 -17.05
N CYS A 14 10.68 5.98 -15.82
CA CYS A 14 11.14 7.06 -14.96
C CYS A 14 12.26 6.55 -14.03
N GLU A 15 12.74 7.35 -13.07
CA GLU A 15 13.92 6.99 -12.28
C GLU A 15 13.72 5.73 -11.43
N TYR A 16 12.48 5.44 -10.99
CA TYR A 16 12.14 4.27 -10.17
C TYR A 16 11.55 3.08 -10.95
N LEU A 17 11.30 3.24 -12.26
CA LEU A 17 10.65 2.23 -13.11
C LEU A 17 11.40 2.08 -14.43
N GLU A 18 11.88 0.87 -14.69
CA GLU A 18 12.56 0.51 -15.93
C GLU A 18 11.88 -0.68 -16.62
N PHE A 19 11.77 -0.59 -17.94
CA PHE A 19 11.23 -1.63 -18.80
C PHE A 19 12.34 -2.21 -19.67
N LYS A 20 12.30 -3.53 -19.87
CA LYS A 20 13.02 -4.17 -20.97
C LYS A 20 12.04 -5.01 -21.75
N SER A 21 12.08 -4.90 -23.09
CA SER A 21 11.27 -5.73 -23.97
C SER A 21 11.65 -7.21 -23.88
N GLU A 22 12.93 -7.49 -23.65
CA GLU A 22 13.49 -8.83 -23.61
C GLU A 22 14.52 -8.99 -22.48
N TRP A 23 14.77 -10.23 -22.09
CA TRP A 23 15.83 -10.57 -21.14
C TRP A 23 17.23 -10.35 -21.76
N TYR A 24 18.22 -10.02 -20.91
CA TYR A 24 19.57 -9.61 -21.31
C TYR A 24 20.39 -10.66 -22.08
N TRP A 25 19.96 -11.92 -22.07
CA TRP A 25 20.59 -13.00 -22.84
C TRP A 25 19.58 -14.04 -23.28
N HIS A 26 19.90 -14.72 -24.39
CA HIS A 26 19.02 -15.76 -24.95
C HIS A 26 18.92 -16.99 -24.03
N LYS A 27 17.78 -17.68 -24.15
CA LYS A 27 17.49 -18.93 -23.45
C LYS A 27 18.58 -19.98 -23.72
N GLY A 28 19.05 -20.67 -22.68
CA GLY A 28 20.08 -21.73 -22.77
C GLY A 28 21.52 -21.26 -23.04
N ALA A 29 21.75 -19.97 -23.26
CA ALA A 29 23.10 -19.45 -23.46
C ALA A 29 23.84 -19.25 -22.12
N VAL A 30 25.15 -19.51 -22.11
CA VAL A 30 26.02 -19.04 -21.02
C VAL A 30 26.20 -17.53 -21.19
N PRO A 31 25.69 -16.69 -20.27
CA PRO A 31 25.76 -15.24 -20.41
C PRO A 31 27.20 -14.75 -20.42
N THR A 32 27.51 -13.89 -21.39
CA THR A 32 28.83 -13.24 -21.50
C THR A 32 29.07 -12.26 -20.37
N VAL A 33 30.34 -11.88 -20.16
CA VAL A 33 30.72 -10.84 -19.19
C VAL A 33 29.97 -9.53 -19.46
N ARG A 34 29.81 -9.15 -20.73
CA ARG A 34 29.10 -7.92 -21.13
C ARG A 34 27.61 -7.95 -20.84
N GLN A 35 26.96 -9.10 -21.04
CA GLN A 35 25.53 -9.25 -20.72
C GLN A 35 25.28 -9.15 -19.22
N TRP A 36 26.15 -9.76 -18.40
CA TRP A 36 26.11 -9.58 -16.96
C TRP A 36 26.40 -8.14 -16.55
N GLY A 37 27.40 -7.49 -17.15
CA GLY A 37 27.75 -6.11 -16.82
C GLY A 37 26.62 -5.13 -17.12
N GLU A 38 25.95 -5.27 -18.28
CA GLU A 38 24.77 -4.47 -18.60
C GLU A 38 23.64 -4.68 -17.58
N PHE A 39 23.25 -5.94 -17.32
CA PHE A 39 22.21 -6.23 -16.32
C PHE A 39 22.55 -5.67 -14.94
N LEU A 40 23.78 -5.89 -14.47
CA LEU A 40 24.21 -5.44 -13.14
C LEU A 40 24.25 -3.93 -13.03
N LYS A 41 24.65 -3.22 -14.09
CA LYS A 41 24.65 -1.75 -14.15
C LYS A 41 23.23 -1.22 -14.01
N ASP A 42 22.30 -1.68 -14.85
CA ASP A 42 20.90 -1.23 -14.85
C ASP A 42 20.22 -1.58 -13.49
N PHE A 43 20.45 -2.80 -13.00
CA PHE A 43 19.87 -3.27 -11.75
C PHE A 43 20.41 -2.52 -10.51
N VAL A 44 21.72 -2.28 -10.42
CA VAL A 44 22.31 -1.55 -9.27
C VAL A 44 21.99 -0.06 -9.34
N ALA A 45 21.88 0.52 -10.54
CA ALA A 45 21.40 1.89 -10.69
C ALA A 45 19.99 2.07 -10.11
N LEU A 46 19.10 1.08 -10.26
CA LEU A 46 17.80 1.08 -9.60
C LEU A 46 17.87 0.80 -8.10
N ILE A 47 18.82 0.00 -7.61
CA ILE A 47 19.02 -0.21 -6.16
C ILE A 47 19.39 1.11 -5.48
N ASN A 48 20.43 1.78 -5.98
CA ASN A 48 20.89 3.05 -5.43
C ASN A 48 19.89 4.18 -5.74
N CYS A 49 19.33 4.20 -6.95
CA CYS A 49 18.40 5.22 -7.46
C CYS A 49 18.89 6.66 -7.18
N ASN A 50 18.00 7.65 -7.26
CA ASN A 50 18.28 9.02 -6.83
C ASN A 50 17.82 9.28 -5.39
N ASP A 51 18.15 10.47 -4.88
CA ASP A 51 17.79 10.94 -3.55
C ASP A 51 16.27 10.96 -3.28
N LYS A 52 15.44 11.14 -4.31
CA LYS A 52 13.98 11.16 -4.18
C LYS A 52 13.36 9.78 -3.93
N TYR A 53 13.98 8.72 -4.46
CA TYR A 53 13.37 7.39 -4.53
C TYR A 53 14.18 6.27 -3.88
N ILE A 54 15.39 6.54 -3.37
CA ILE A 54 16.27 5.52 -2.75
C ILE A 54 15.59 4.77 -1.58
N ASP A 55 14.74 5.46 -0.82
CA ASP A 55 13.97 4.94 0.32
C ASP A 55 12.60 4.37 -0.08
N GLN A 56 12.30 4.29 -1.37
CA GLN A 56 11.06 3.72 -1.91
C GLN A 56 11.31 2.37 -2.58
N THR A 57 10.21 1.71 -3.00
CA THR A 57 10.28 0.52 -3.86
C THR A 57 10.44 0.95 -5.32
N LYS A 58 11.35 0.27 -6.03
CA LYS A 58 11.66 0.47 -7.45
C LYS A 58 11.33 -0.80 -8.22
N TYR A 59 11.14 -0.69 -9.53
CA TYR A 59 10.70 -1.81 -10.37
C TYR A 59 11.52 -1.92 -11.65
N LEU A 60 11.97 -3.15 -11.94
CA LEU A 60 12.47 -3.52 -13.26
C LEU A 60 11.54 -4.59 -13.84
N LEU A 61 10.88 -4.29 -14.94
CA LEU A 61 9.93 -5.19 -15.60
C LEU A 61 10.50 -5.68 -16.93
N ILE A 62 10.57 -6.99 -17.10
CA ILE A 62 11.03 -7.62 -18.34
C ILE A 62 9.83 -8.24 -19.07
N GLY A 63 9.71 -7.92 -20.36
CA GLY A 63 8.56 -8.25 -21.19
C GLY A 63 7.68 -7.04 -21.52
N VAL A 64 8.18 -5.82 -21.36
CA VAL A 64 7.44 -4.59 -21.62
C VAL A 64 8.17 -3.76 -22.68
N ASN A 65 7.51 -3.51 -23.80
CA ASN A 65 8.01 -2.65 -24.88
C ASN A 65 7.39 -1.25 -24.75
N GLU A 66 8.21 -0.28 -24.40
CA GLU A 66 7.80 1.12 -24.21
C GLU A 66 7.36 1.80 -25.52
N SER A 67 7.89 1.36 -26.67
CA SER A 67 7.59 2.02 -27.96
C SER A 67 6.14 1.85 -28.42
N ASN A 68 5.37 0.95 -27.80
CA ASN A 68 3.98 0.68 -28.14
C ASN A 68 3.04 1.38 -27.15
N THR A 69 1.92 1.93 -27.64
CA THR A 69 0.92 2.62 -26.79
C THR A 69 -0.30 1.75 -26.47
N ILE A 70 -0.53 0.69 -27.25
CA ILE A 70 -1.60 -0.29 -27.06
C ILE A 70 -1.11 -1.36 -26.09
N LEU A 71 -1.82 -1.58 -24.98
CA LEU A 71 -1.38 -2.46 -23.89
C LEU A 71 -1.01 -3.87 -24.34
N ASP A 72 -1.81 -4.50 -25.21
CA ASP A 72 -1.53 -5.86 -25.70
C ASP A 72 -0.22 -5.92 -26.52
N ASP A 73 0.01 -4.89 -27.34
CA ASP A 73 1.24 -4.77 -28.15
C ASP A 73 2.47 -4.37 -27.30
N ARG A 74 2.26 -3.79 -26.11
CA ARG A 74 3.33 -3.49 -25.15
C ARG A 74 3.88 -4.75 -24.48
N LEU A 75 3.10 -5.83 -24.40
CA LEU A 75 3.44 -7.00 -23.61
C LEU A 75 4.10 -8.09 -24.46
N ILE A 76 5.32 -8.46 -24.07
CA ILE A 76 6.08 -9.54 -24.68
C ILE A 76 6.17 -10.69 -23.68
N ASP A 77 5.73 -11.87 -24.11
CA ASP A 77 5.76 -13.06 -23.26
C ASP A 77 7.20 -13.46 -22.92
N THR A 78 7.58 -13.23 -21.68
CA THR A 78 8.90 -13.48 -21.14
C THR A 78 8.86 -14.74 -20.27
N ASP A 79 8.32 -15.83 -20.82
CA ASP A 79 8.41 -17.11 -20.14
C ASP A 79 9.84 -17.67 -20.27
N LEU A 80 10.64 -17.58 -19.20
CA LEU A 80 11.95 -18.21 -19.15
C LEU A 80 11.88 -19.63 -18.56
N SER A 81 10.69 -20.22 -18.33
CA SER A 81 10.57 -21.61 -17.85
C SER A 81 10.75 -22.61 -18.99
N ASP A 82 11.95 -23.19 -19.08
CA ASP A 82 12.31 -24.33 -19.94
C ASP A 82 13.47 -25.09 -19.26
N ASP A 83 13.75 -26.34 -19.65
CA ASP A 83 14.67 -27.26 -18.95
C ASP A 83 16.11 -26.74 -18.71
N ASN A 84 16.53 -25.68 -19.41
CA ASN A 84 17.89 -25.11 -19.38
C ASN A 84 18.00 -23.72 -18.74
N PHE A 85 16.91 -23.13 -18.24
CA PHE A 85 16.96 -21.84 -17.56
C PHE A 85 16.80 -22.04 -16.05
N PRO A 86 17.59 -21.33 -15.20
CA PRO A 86 17.51 -21.49 -13.76
C PRO A 86 16.09 -21.19 -13.25
N THR A 87 15.64 -21.95 -12.26
CA THR A 87 14.42 -21.61 -11.51
C THR A 87 14.53 -20.18 -10.98
N LEU A 88 13.41 -19.47 -10.72
CA LEU A 88 13.47 -18.10 -10.18
C LEU A 88 14.32 -18.01 -8.90
N LYS A 89 14.28 -19.06 -8.07
CA LYS A 89 15.11 -19.18 -6.87
C LYS A 89 16.60 -19.23 -7.23
N GLU A 90 16.99 -20.08 -8.18
CA GLU A 90 18.37 -20.17 -8.66
C GLU A 90 18.82 -18.89 -9.36
N LEU A 91 17.98 -18.26 -10.15
CA LEU A 91 18.28 -16.98 -10.80
C LEU A 91 18.54 -15.90 -9.75
N LYS A 92 17.67 -15.78 -8.73
CA LYS A 92 17.87 -14.87 -7.62
C LYS A 92 19.20 -15.14 -6.91
N THR A 93 19.52 -16.40 -6.59
CA THR A 93 20.82 -16.76 -5.98
C THR A 93 22.01 -16.40 -6.87
N ARG A 94 21.92 -16.64 -8.19
CA ARG A 94 22.99 -16.26 -9.14
C ARG A 94 23.17 -14.75 -9.22
N ILE A 95 22.09 -13.98 -9.21
CA ILE A 95 22.11 -12.51 -9.21
C ILE A 95 22.79 -12.01 -7.94
N ILE A 96 22.37 -12.49 -6.76
CA ILE A 96 22.97 -12.13 -5.46
C ILE A 96 24.48 -12.43 -5.47
N ALA A 97 24.87 -13.62 -5.92
CA ALA A 97 26.28 -14.00 -6.01
C ALA A 97 27.09 -13.14 -7.00
N LYS A 98 26.46 -12.61 -8.05
CA LYS A 98 27.10 -11.69 -8.98
C LYS A 98 27.21 -10.29 -8.40
N ILE A 99 26.18 -9.79 -7.73
CA ILE A 99 26.22 -8.49 -7.05
C ILE A 99 27.34 -8.49 -6.02
N SER A 100 27.40 -9.49 -5.12
CA SER A 100 28.45 -9.57 -4.10
C SER A 100 29.86 -9.78 -4.66
N LEU A 101 29.99 -10.27 -5.89
CA LEU A 101 31.28 -10.43 -6.56
C LEU A 101 31.81 -9.12 -7.14
N TYR A 102 30.92 -8.25 -7.62
CA TYR A 102 31.26 -7.02 -8.37
C TYR A 102 31.05 -5.74 -7.58
N PHE A 103 30.23 -5.76 -6.53
CA PHE A 103 29.88 -4.61 -5.72
C PHE A 103 30.16 -4.88 -4.24
N LYS A 104 30.44 -3.80 -3.51
CA LYS A 104 30.60 -3.78 -2.05
C LYS A 104 29.63 -2.79 -1.43
N SER A 105 29.36 -2.97 -0.15
CA SER A 105 28.63 -2.03 0.71
C SER A 105 29.51 -1.72 1.93
N ASN A 106 29.21 -0.66 2.68
CA ASN A 106 29.95 -0.33 3.90
C ASN A 106 29.74 -1.37 5.00
N GLU A 107 28.53 -1.95 5.07
CA GLU A 107 28.19 -2.94 6.09
C GLU A 107 28.54 -4.39 5.71
N ASP A 108 28.91 -4.66 4.45
CA ASP A 108 29.19 -6.01 3.89
C ASP A 108 28.22 -7.10 4.39
N ASN A 109 26.94 -6.75 4.51
CA ASN A 109 25.89 -7.61 5.03
C ASN A 109 25.16 -8.32 3.88
N ILE A 110 24.95 -9.64 4.02
CA ILE A 110 24.16 -10.46 3.08
C ILE A 110 22.80 -9.82 2.81
N ASN A 111 22.16 -9.22 3.82
CA ASN A 111 20.84 -8.61 3.69
C ASN A 111 20.80 -7.45 2.66
N THR A 112 21.91 -6.74 2.44
CA THR A 112 21.97 -5.63 1.48
C THR A 112 21.80 -6.12 0.05
N TYR A 113 22.38 -7.28 -0.28
CA TYR A 113 22.38 -7.83 -1.64
C TYR A 113 21.09 -8.62 -1.99
N GLU A 114 20.32 -9.03 -0.98
CA GLU A 114 19.11 -9.86 -1.14
C GLU A 114 17.80 -9.07 -1.13
N ASN A 115 17.87 -7.75 -1.00
CA ASN A 115 16.72 -6.88 -0.72
C ASN A 115 15.85 -6.57 -1.96
N PHE A 116 15.40 -7.61 -2.66
CA PHE A 116 14.47 -7.53 -3.79
C PHE A 116 13.65 -8.81 -3.94
N ASP A 117 12.46 -8.71 -4.50
CA ASP A 117 11.62 -9.84 -4.89
C ASP A 117 11.66 -10.10 -6.39
N LEU A 118 11.56 -11.38 -6.75
CA LEU A 118 11.58 -11.85 -8.14
C LEU A 118 10.41 -12.81 -8.38
N LYS A 119 9.53 -12.48 -9.32
CA LYS A 119 8.34 -13.28 -9.63
C LYS A 119 7.92 -13.15 -11.09
N TYR A 120 7.18 -14.16 -11.58
CA TYR A 120 6.38 -14.02 -12.79
C TYR A 120 4.98 -13.54 -12.43
N GLU A 121 4.45 -12.68 -13.27
CA GLU A 121 3.05 -12.23 -13.23
C GLU A 121 2.45 -12.38 -14.63
N THR A 122 1.21 -12.88 -14.70
CA THR A 122 0.51 -13.03 -15.99
C THR A 122 -0.45 -11.87 -16.20
N ILE A 123 -0.28 -11.13 -17.29
CA ILE A 123 -1.14 -10.00 -17.70
C ILE A 123 -1.57 -10.23 -19.14
N GLU A 124 -2.88 -10.18 -19.41
CA GLU A 124 -3.46 -10.44 -20.73
C GLU A 124 -2.95 -11.76 -21.37
N GLY A 125 -2.70 -12.78 -20.54
CA GLY A 125 -2.17 -14.08 -20.97
C GLY A 125 -0.67 -14.13 -21.24
N LYS A 126 0.06 -13.01 -21.13
CA LYS A 126 1.53 -12.92 -21.28
C LYS A 126 2.21 -13.01 -19.91
N LYS A 127 3.33 -13.74 -19.78
CA LYS A 127 4.12 -13.75 -18.54
C LYS A 127 5.16 -12.64 -18.56
N ILE A 128 5.19 -11.84 -17.50
CA ILE A 128 6.12 -10.73 -17.29
C ILE A 128 7.00 -11.06 -16.09
N LEU A 129 8.31 -10.87 -16.22
CA LEU A 129 9.25 -11.05 -15.11
C LEU A 129 9.38 -9.73 -14.35
N VAL A 130 9.11 -9.78 -13.05
CA VAL A 130 9.03 -8.59 -12.20
C VAL A 130 10.13 -8.66 -11.14
N PHE A 131 10.98 -7.64 -11.12
CA PHE A 131 11.86 -7.33 -10.01
C PHE A 131 11.23 -6.20 -9.21
N ALA A 132 10.91 -6.46 -7.94
CA ALA A 132 10.53 -5.42 -6.99
C ALA A 132 11.71 -5.17 -6.04
N ILE A 133 12.38 -4.03 -6.20
CA ILE A 133 13.60 -3.67 -5.49
C ILE A 133 13.24 -2.80 -4.30
N HIS A 134 13.45 -3.33 -3.09
CA HIS A 134 13.06 -2.67 -1.84
C HIS A 134 13.98 -1.48 -1.52
N PRO A 135 13.59 -0.58 -0.60
CA PRO A 135 14.42 0.54 -0.15
C PRO A 135 15.84 0.10 0.21
N ALA A 136 16.85 0.82 -0.28
CA ALA A 136 18.25 0.40 -0.10
C ALA A 136 18.66 0.48 1.38
N SER A 137 19.31 -0.57 1.89
CA SER A 137 19.89 -0.55 3.25
C SER A 137 21.27 0.09 3.29
N ASP A 138 21.97 0.13 2.15
CA ASP A 138 23.27 0.78 1.98
C ASP A 138 23.50 1.05 0.49
N ILE A 139 24.49 1.88 0.17
CA ILE A 139 24.90 2.17 -1.21
C ILE A 139 25.78 1.04 -1.73
N LEU A 140 25.46 0.56 -2.94
CA LEU A 140 26.30 -0.38 -3.66
C LEU A 140 27.35 0.37 -4.49
N VAL A 141 28.62 0.14 -4.15
CA VAL A 141 29.78 0.71 -4.83
C VAL A 141 30.45 -0.38 -5.65
N LEU A 142 30.82 -0.08 -6.89
CA LEU A 142 31.50 -1.03 -7.76
C LEU A 142 32.89 -1.39 -7.19
N ASP A 143 33.14 -2.66 -6.90
CA ASP A 143 34.41 -3.15 -6.36
C ASP A 143 35.33 -3.76 -7.43
N LYS A 144 34.79 -4.14 -8.59
CA LYS A 144 35.57 -4.63 -9.74
C LYS A 144 35.09 -3.99 -11.03
N ASP A 145 36.01 -3.73 -11.95
CA ASP A 145 35.65 -3.24 -13.29
C ASP A 145 34.58 -4.15 -13.93
N ILE A 146 33.52 -3.54 -14.48
CA ILE A 146 32.50 -4.25 -15.26
C ILE A 146 32.59 -3.80 -16.72
N GLN A 147 32.37 -4.74 -17.63
CA GLN A 147 32.23 -4.42 -19.05
C GLN A 147 30.74 -4.40 -19.37
N ASP A 148 30.21 -3.28 -19.83
CA ASP A 148 28.84 -3.19 -20.35
C ASP A 148 28.85 -3.34 -21.89
N LYS A 149 27.73 -3.01 -22.57
CA LYS A 149 27.66 -3.11 -24.04
C LYS A 149 28.69 -2.24 -24.76
N ASN A 150 29.03 -1.08 -24.20
CA ASN A 150 29.71 0.00 -24.92
C ASN A 150 31.08 0.38 -24.32
N ARG A 151 31.32 0.12 -23.04
CA ARG A 151 32.52 0.55 -22.32
C ARG A 151 32.87 -0.35 -21.12
N THR A 152 34.02 -0.07 -20.51
CA THR A 152 34.41 -0.64 -19.22
C THR A 152 34.19 0.42 -18.14
N GLU A 153 33.31 0.13 -17.20
CA GLU A 153 33.11 0.94 -16.00
C GLU A 153 34.18 0.59 -14.96
N LYS A 154 34.68 1.61 -14.28
CA LYS A 154 35.83 1.48 -13.39
C LYS A 154 35.40 1.31 -11.94
N ARG A 155 36.20 0.53 -11.20
CA ARG A 155 36.07 0.37 -9.75
C ARG A 155 35.88 1.72 -9.05
N ASN A 156 35.05 1.70 -8.00
CA ASN A 156 34.57 2.80 -7.16
C ASN A 156 33.47 3.67 -7.77
N ASN A 157 32.98 3.33 -8.96
CA ASN A 157 31.77 3.94 -9.51
C ASN A 157 30.54 3.56 -8.67
N VAL A 158 29.62 4.51 -8.52
CA VAL A 158 28.30 4.32 -7.90
C VAL A 158 27.27 4.64 -8.97
N PHE A 159 26.57 3.62 -9.47
CA PHE A 159 25.55 3.83 -10.49
C PHE A 159 24.26 4.33 -9.85
N VAL A 160 23.65 5.35 -10.44
CA VAL A 160 22.37 5.96 -10.01
C VAL A 160 21.48 6.22 -11.23
N ARG A 161 20.18 6.41 -10.99
CA ARG A 161 19.19 6.79 -12.03
C ARG A 161 19.01 8.30 -12.03
N THR A 162 19.15 8.93 -13.19
CA THR A 162 18.94 10.38 -13.39
C THR A 162 18.02 10.62 -14.58
N ILE A 163 17.56 11.87 -14.74
CA ILE A 163 16.74 12.30 -15.89
C ILE A 163 17.59 13.18 -16.80
N LYS A 164 17.64 12.83 -18.09
CA LYS A 164 18.27 13.65 -19.12
C LYS A 164 17.59 15.00 -19.25
N ALA A 165 18.29 15.96 -19.86
CA ALA A 165 17.67 17.21 -20.30
C ALA A 165 16.48 17.00 -21.27
N THR A 166 16.41 15.84 -21.94
CA THR A 166 15.28 15.45 -22.82
C THR A 166 14.05 14.95 -22.05
N GLY A 167 14.19 14.65 -20.75
CA GLY A 167 13.15 14.07 -19.91
C GLY A 167 13.22 12.55 -19.78
N ASP A 168 14.09 11.87 -20.53
CA ASP A 168 14.21 10.41 -20.47
C ASP A 168 15.15 9.96 -19.35
N PRO A 169 14.86 8.85 -18.65
CA PRO A 169 15.75 8.35 -17.62
C PRO A 169 17.02 7.72 -18.18
N GLU A 170 18.10 7.80 -17.41
CA GLU A 170 19.37 7.15 -17.72
C GLU A 170 20.15 6.69 -16.49
N VAL A 171 21.20 5.91 -16.74
CA VAL A 171 22.14 5.47 -15.71
C VAL A 171 23.39 6.33 -15.78
N GLU A 172 23.72 6.99 -14.68
CA GLU A 172 24.91 7.81 -14.52
C GLU A 172 25.74 7.36 -13.31
N ASN A 173 26.96 7.90 -13.21
CA ASN A 173 27.79 7.75 -12.02
C ASN A 173 27.50 8.91 -11.06
N ALA A 174 27.20 8.57 -9.80
CA ALA A 174 26.92 9.54 -8.76
C ALA A 174 28.12 10.45 -8.48
N SER A 175 27.85 11.74 -8.28
CA SER A 175 28.85 12.67 -7.75
C SER A 175 29.13 12.41 -6.26
N PRO A 176 30.25 12.91 -5.72
CA PRO A 176 30.51 12.85 -4.28
C PRO A 176 29.38 13.48 -3.44
N GLU A 177 28.78 14.57 -3.94
CA GLU A 177 27.64 15.23 -3.31
C GLU A 177 26.41 14.32 -3.25
N ASP A 178 26.09 13.65 -4.36
CA ASP A 178 24.99 12.68 -4.44
C ASP A 178 25.20 11.56 -3.42
N ILE A 179 26.41 10.99 -3.36
CA ILE A 179 26.74 9.88 -2.44
C ILE A 179 26.49 10.31 -0.99
N VAL A 180 26.92 11.51 -0.58
CA VAL A 180 26.70 12.02 0.77
C VAL A 180 25.20 12.18 1.06
N GLN A 181 24.44 12.69 0.09
CA GLN A 181 23.00 12.86 0.24
C GLN A 181 22.27 11.51 0.37
N LEU A 182 22.60 10.54 -0.48
CA LEU A 182 22.06 9.18 -0.44
C LEU A 182 22.36 8.52 0.91
N GLN A 183 23.60 8.63 1.42
CA GLN A 183 23.98 8.09 2.73
C GLN A 183 23.18 8.72 3.87
N ARG A 184 22.93 10.04 3.81
CA ARG A 184 22.12 10.74 4.82
C ARG A 184 20.69 10.21 4.84
N ILE A 185 20.09 10.02 3.67
CA ILE A 185 18.71 9.51 3.54
C ILE A 185 18.63 8.07 4.05
N ILE A 186 19.52 7.19 3.57
CA ILE A 186 19.62 5.80 4.05
C ILE A 186 19.80 5.75 5.56
N GLY A 187 20.71 6.56 6.13
CA GLY A 187 20.95 6.60 7.57
C GLY A 187 19.70 7.00 8.36
N SER A 188 18.97 8.02 7.88
CA SER A 188 17.72 8.45 8.52
C SER A 188 16.62 7.38 8.47
N TYR A 189 16.48 6.70 7.33
CA TYR A 189 15.51 5.63 7.13
C TYR A 189 15.89 4.35 7.90
N ASN A 190 17.15 3.94 7.94
CA ASN A 190 17.60 2.75 8.67
C ASN A 190 17.39 2.90 10.19
N VAL A 191 17.57 4.11 10.75
CA VAL A 191 17.23 4.40 12.15
C VAL A 191 15.74 4.24 12.41
N LYS A 192 14.87 4.59 11.44
CA LYS A 192 13.42 4.37 11.53
C LYS A 192 13.09 2.88 11.43
N ARG A 193 13.60 2.19 10.41
CA ARG A 193 13.43 0.75 10.17
C ARG A 193 13.87 -0.11 11.35
N SER A 194 14.98 0.24 12.00
CA SER A 194 15.49 -0.49 13.17
C SER A 194 14.65 -0.29 14.43
N LYS A 195 13.95 0.84 14.57
CA LYS A 195 12.93 1.03 15.62
C LYS A 195 11.68 0.19 15.36
N GLU A 196 11.25 0.11 14.09
CA GLU A 196 10.12 -0.74 13.67
C GLU A 196 10.38 -2.23 13.88
N ILE A 197 11.59 -2.72 13.57
CA ILE A 197 11.99 -4.13 13.78
C ILE A 197 12.08 -4.51 15.27
N ASN A 198 12.20 -3.53 16.17
CA ASN A 198 12.37 -3.72 17.61
C ASN A 198 11.08 -3.56 18.42
N ILE A 199 9.91 -3.49 17.78
CA ILE A 199 8.65 -3.65 18.53
C ILE A 199 8.72 -5.00 19.24
N GLU A 200 8.34 -5.05 20.52
CA GLU A 200 8.37 -6.24 21.38
C GLU A 200 7.35 -7.30 20.95
N LYS A 201 7.39 -7.69 19.67
CA LYS A 201 6.51 -8.69 19.06
C LYS A 201 6.40 -9.92 19.95
N SER A 202 5.17 -10.24 20.31
CA SER A 202 4.84 -11.35 21.21
C SER A 202 3.48 -11.93 20.86
N VAL A 203 3.32 -13.24 21.04
CA VAL A 203 2.02 -13.90 20.85
C VAL A 203 1.19 -13.93 22.13
N GLU A 204 1.66 -13.28 23.19
CA GLU A 204 1.04 -13.29 24.51
C GLU A 204 -0.44 -12.95 24.48
N LYS A 205 -0.82 -11.90 23.74
CA LYS A 205 -2.22 -11.48 23.60
C LYS A 205 -3.09 -12.57 22.97
N THR A 206 -2.60 -13.21 21.90
CA THR A 206 -3.27 -14.33 21.23
C THR A 206 -3.48 -15.51 22.18
N ILE A 207 -2.46 -15.85 22.97
CA ILE A 207 -2.55 -16.98 23.92
C ILE A 207 -3.48 -16.66 25.08
N LYS A 208 -3.43 -15.44 25.64
CA LYS A 208 -4.36 -15.00 26.70
C LYS A 208 -5.80 -15.07 26.24
N LEU A 209 -6.12 -14.48 25.08
CA LEU A 209 -7.46 -14.54 24.50
C LEU A 209 -7.92 -15.97 24.20
N PHE A 210 -7.01 -16.86 23.79
CA PHE A 210 -7.33 -18.28 23.64
C PHE A 210 -7.72 -18.93 24.97
N VAL A 211 -6.96 -18.67 26.03
CA VAL A 211 -7.24 -19.18 27.38
C VAL A 211 -8.56 -18.61 27.91
N ASP A 212 -8.80 -17.31 27.76
CA ASP A 212 -10.02 -16.65 28.22
C ASP A 212 -11.27 -17.17 27.49
N ASN A 213 -11.14 -17.50 26.20
CA ASN A 213 -12.20 -18.15 25.43
C ASN A 213 -12.37 -19.64 25.76
N ASN A 214 -11.34 -20.28 26.34
CA ASN A 214 -11.30 -21.70 26.65
C ASN A 214 -11.02 -21.91 28.15
N ASN A 215 -12.06 -21.76 28.97
CA ASN A 215 -12.06 -21.88 30.44
C ASN A 215 -11.52 -23.21 31.04
N ILE A 216 -11.03 -24.12 30.20
CA ILE A 216 -10.42 -25.39 30.61
C ILE A 216 -8.90 -25.28 30.81
N TYR A 217 -8.25 -24.27 30.23
CA TYR A 217 -6.80 -24.13 30.28
C TYR A 217 -6.37 -23.02 31.25
N THR A 218 -5.16 -23.17 31.80
CA THR A 218 -4.45 -22.14 32.57
C THR A 218 -3.00 -22.08 32.11
N ILE A 219 -2.39 -20.89 32.12
CA ILE A 219 -0.97 -20.74 31.78
C ILE A 219 -0.14 -21.14 33.00
N SER A 220 0.59 -22.26 32.91
CA SER A 220 1.45 -22.77 33.99
C SER A 220 2.92 -22.40 33.83
N GLY A 221 3.34 -21.99 32.63
CA GLY A 221 4.72 -21.56 32.38
C GLY A 221 4.85 -20.73 31.10
N VAL A 222 5.78 -19.78 31.12
CA VAL A 222 6.13 -18.94 29.96
C VAL A 222 7.65 -18.87 29.86
N HIS A 223 8.19 -19.18 28.68
CA HIS A 223 9.62 -19.08 28.37
C HIS A 223 9.81 -18.27 27.10
N LYS A 224 10.59 -17.20 27.15
CA LYS A 224 10.88 -16.34 25.99
C LYS A 224 12.39 -16.19 25.86
N GLU A 225 12.93 -16.41 24.67
CA GLU A 225 14.37 -16.30 24.41
C GLU A 225 14.65 -15.73 23.02
N LYS A 226 15.68 -14.87 22.93
CA LYS A 226 16.14 -14.24 21.68
C LYS A 226 17.67 -14.30 21.58
N ILE A 227 18.20 -15.46 21.19
CA ILE A 227 19.64 -15.68 20.97
C ILE A 227 19.97 -15.46 19.49
N TRP A 228 20.36 -14.22 19.16
CA TRP A 228 20.60 -13.77 17.77
C TRP A 228 21.74 -14.51 17.05
N LYS A 229 22.84 -14.82 17.73
CA LYS A 229 24.02 -15.47 17.13
C LYS A 229 23.67 -16.78 16.42
N ASP A 230 22.76 -17.55 17.02
CA ASP A 230 22.35 -18.86 16.53
C ASP A 230 20.94 -18.85 15.92
N ASN A 231 20.31 -17.68 15.86
CA ASN A 231 18.91 -17.49 15.49
C ASN A 231 17.96 -18.39 16.31
N VAL A 232 18.23 -18.57 17.61
CA VAL A 232 17.28 -19.25 18.51
C VAL A 232 16.36 -18.19 19.09
N LEU A 233 15.20 -18.03 18.45
CA LEU A 233 14.24 -16.98 18.74
C LEU A 233 12.86 -17.63 18.92
N PHE A 234 12.30 -17.61 20.13
CA PHE A 234 11.01 -18.27 20.41
C PHE A 234 10.27 -17.69 21.63
N GLU A 235 8.98 -18.03 21.69
CA GLU A 235 8.18 -17.98 22.92
C GLU A 235 7.49 -19.34 23.12
N VAL A 236 7.49 -19.86 24.35
CA VAL A 236 6.77 -21.07 24.73
C VAL A 236 5.80 -20.75 25.86
N TYR A 237 4.54 -21.13 25.65
CA TYR A 237 3.47 -21.04 26.65
C TYR A 237 2.99 -22.44 26.98
N ILE A 238 3.12 -22.83 28.24
CA ILE A 238 2.70 -24.14 28.74
C ILE A 238 1.30 -23.97 29.31
N LEU A 239 0.32 -24.61 28.67
CA LEU A 239 -1.07 -24.60 29.13
C LEU A 239 -1.40 -25.92 29.82
N SER A 240 -1.96 -25.83 31.01
CA SER A 240 -2.41 -26.96 31.82
C SER A 240 -3.93 -26.99 31.94
N SER A 241 -4.51 -28.18 31.85
CA SER A 241 -5.90 -28.47 32.20
C SER A 241 -5.98 -29.78 32.99
N ASP A 242 -7.12 -30.04 33.62
CA ASP A 242 -7.37 -31.30 34.33
C ASP A 242 -7.34 -32.54 33.41
N PHE A 243 -7.42 -32.33 32.09
CA PHE A 243 -7.51 -33.42 31.10
C PHE A 243 -6.21 -33.58 30.30
N THR A 244 -5.67 -32.48 29.79
CA THR A 244 -4.51 -32.48 28.88
C THR A 244 -3.67 -31.22 29.06
N ASN A 245 -2.35 -31.37 28.95
CA ASN A 245 -1.42 -30.24 28.85
C ASN A 245 -1.05 -30.02 27.39
N ILE A 246 -0.89 -28.76 26.99
CA ILE A 246 -0.50 -28.40 25.63
C ILE A 246 0.50 -27.26 25.65
N ASN A 247 1.56 -27.40 24.84
CA ASN A 247 2.60 -26.40 24.69
C ASN A 247 2.36 -25.59 23.42
N PHE A 248 2.17 -24.28 23.55
CA PHE A 248 2.20 -23.37 22.41
C PHE A 248 3.64 -22.90 22.20
N ILE A 249 4.21 -23.21 21.04
CA ILE A 249 5.58 -22.85 20.67
C ILE A 249 5.51 -21.86 19.52
N TYR A 250 5.78 -20.59 19.79
CA TYR A 250 5.88 -19.57 18.76
C TYR A 250 7.32 -19.44 18.25
N LEU A 251 7.48 -19.50 16.93
CA LEU A 251 8.75 -19.36 16.24
C LEU A 251 8.77 -18.09 15.40
N PHE A 252 9.58 -17.12 15.81
CA PHE A 252 9.82 -15.89 15.04
C PHE A 252 10.35 -16.21 13.63
N ASP A 253 10.08 -15.33 12.67
CA ASP A 253 10.44 -15.49 11.25
C ASP A 253 11.86 -16.05 11.05
N LYS A 254 12.86 -15.36 11.61
CA LYS A 254 14.28 -15.66 11.44
C LYS A 254 14.78 -16.86 12.25
N SER A 255 13.93 -17.55 13.01
CA SER A 255 14.36 -18.65 13.88
C SER A 255 14.98 -19.83 13.11
N ASN A 256 16.11 -20.35 13.59
CA ASN A 256 16.65 -21.62 13.14
C ASN A 256 15.92 -22.76 13.86
N GLN A 257 15.05 -23.45 13.11
CA GLN A 257 14.16 -24.48 13.64
C GLN A 257 14.90 -25.65 14.31
N THR A 258 16.03 -26.09 13.75
CA THR A 258 16.81 -27.21 14.31
C THR A 258 17.41 -26.81 15.66
N LYS A 259 18.18 -25.72 15.66
CA LYS A 259 18.85 -25.23 16.87
C LYS A 259 17.84 -24.85 17.95
N THR A 260 16.70 -24.28 17.56
CA THR A 260 15.62 -23.93 18.50
C THR A 260 15.02 -25.17 19.14
N TYR A 261 14.70 -26.22 18.38
CA TYR A 261 14.17 -27.45 18.95
C TYR A 261 15.19 -28.13 19.90
N GLU A 262 16.44 -28.23 19.49
CA GLU A 262 17.53 -28.77 20.32
C GLU A 262 17.70 -27.98 21.62
N TYR A 263 17.63 -26.65 21.55
CA TYR A 263 17.68 -25.77 22.72
C TYR A 263 16.50 -26.03 23.68
N LEU A 264 15.28 -26.14 23.17
CA LEU A 264 14.09 -26.36 23.98
C LEU A 264 14.15 -27.69 24.74
N ILE A 265 14.63 -28.76 24.09
CA ILE A 265 14.80 -30.07 24.72
C ILE A 265 15.97 -30.07 25.71
N HIS A 266 17.13 -29.53 25.33
CA HIS A 266 18.33 -29.53 26.17
C HIS A 266 18.13 -28.77 27.48
N ASN A 267 17.37 -27.67 27.43
CA ASN A 267 17.05 -26.85 28.59
C ASN A 267 15.78 -27.32 29.35
N ASN A 268 15.19 -28.46 28.98
CA ASN A 268 13.95 -28.99 29.58
C ASN A 268 12.77 -28.01 29.56
N ILE A 269 12.71 -27.12 28.55
CA ILE A 269 11.58 -26.19 28.38
C ILE A 269 10.35 -26.95 27.86
N ILE A 270 10.59 -27.90 26.94
CA ILE A 270 9.58 -28.87 26.49
C ILE A 270 10.15 -30.28 26.64
N THR A 271 9.27 -31.27 26.80
CA THR A 271 9.65 -32.68 26.77
C THR A 271 9.44 -33.26 25.38
N ASP A 272 10.32 -34.18 24.98
CA ASP A 272 10.21 -34.87 23.68
C ASP A 272 8.89 -35.66 23.61
N GLY A 273 8.10 -35.41 22.56
CA GLY A 273 6.76 -36.02 22.39
C GLY A 273 5.63 -35.36 23.19
N SER A 274 5.87 -34.23 23.87
CA SER A 274 4.79 -33.45 24.47
C SER A 274 3.81 -32.93 23.42
N SER A 275 2.53 -32.86 23.79
CA SER A 275 1.49 -32.25 22.97
C SER A 275 1.82 -30.78 22.73
N SER A 276 2.04 -30.40 21.46
CA SER A 276 2.41 -29.04 21.11
C SER A 276 1.66 -28.53 19.89
N ILE A 277 1.33 -27.23 19.92
CA ILE A 277 0.90 -26.45 18.75
C ILE A 277 2.01 -25.45 18.47
N VAL A 278 2.47 -25.42 17.22
CA VAL A 278 3.48 -24.45 16.80
C VAL A 278 2.80 -23.28 16.10
N LEU A 279 3.12 -22.07 16.52
CA LEU A 279 2.71 -20.83 15.87
C LEU A 279 3.88 -20.24 15.09
N ILE A 280 3.61 -19.73 13.89
CA ILE A 280 4.62 -19.07 13.04
C ILE A 280 4.09 -17.75 12.50
N ASP A 281 5.02 -16.86 12.15
CA ASP A 281 4.68 -15.64 11.41
C ASP A 281 4.01 -15.93 10.07
N ASN A 282 3.08 -15.05 9.70
CA ASN A 282 2.32 -15.17 8.46
C ASN A 282 3.21 -14.85 7.24
N GLY A 283 2.84 -15.33 6.05
CA GLY A 283 3.53 -15.02 4.79
C GLY A 283 4.77 -15.85 4.50
N LEU A 284 5.26 -16.60 5.48
CA LEU A 284 6.29 -17.58 5.25
C LEU A 284 5.65 -18.85 4.71
N LYS A 285 6.02 -19.24 3.49
CA LYS A 285 6.05 -20.66 3.11
C LYS A 285 7.16 -21.38 3.89
N LYS A 286 7.18 -21.21 5.22
CA LYS A 286 7.93 -22.06 6.13
C LYS A 286 7.47 -23.48 5.84
N ASP A 287 8.40 -24.42 5.87
CA ASP A 287 8.10 -25.84 5.66
C ASP A 287 7.17 -26.33 6.79
N VAL A 288 5.87 -26.08 6.68
CA VAL A 288 4.85 -26.40 7.69
C VAL A 288 4.92 -27.89 8.03
N LYS A 289 5.14 -28.73 7.01
CA LYS A 289 5.32 -30.18 7.17
C LYS A 289 6.61 -30.50 7.91
N GLY A 290 7.72 -29.87 7.54
CA GLY A 290 9.01 -30.04 8.22
C GLY A 290 9.01 -29.56 9.66
N ILE A 291 8.39 -28.41 9.94
CA ILE A 291 8.21 -27.90 11.31
C ILE A 291 7.35 -28.89 12.10
N LYS A 292 6.20 -29.29 11.56
CA LYS A 292 5.30 -30.26 12.22
C LYS A 292 6.04 -31.55 12.56
N SER A 293 6.82 -32.08 11.61
CA SER A 293 7.60 -33.29 11.82
C SER A 293 8.75 -33.10 12.83
N LYS A 294 9.47 -31.97 12.76
CA LYS A 294 10.65 -31.71 13.60
C LYS A 294 10.28 -31.47 15.05
N PHE A 295 9.25 -30.67 15.29
CA PHE A 295 8.73 -30.38 16.62
C PHE A 295 7.78 -31.46 17.13
N LYS A 296 7.48 -32.49 16.31
CA LYS A 296 6.46 -33.52 16.59
C LYS A 296 5.12 -32.89 17.02
N ALA A 297 4.80 -31.75 16.41
CA ALA A 297 3.67 -30.93 16.80
C ALA A 297 2.34 -31.54 16.32
N GLN A 298 1.29 -31.35 17.11
CA GLN A 298 -0.07 -31.72 16.72
C GLN A 298 -0.48 -30.96 15.48
N ASN A 299 -0.24 -29.64 15.46
CA ASN A 299 -0.49 -28.75 14.34
C ASN A 299 0.50 -27.58 14.31
N VAL A 300 0.58 -26.95 13.14
CA VAL A 300 1.36 -25.74 12.91
C VAL A 300 0.43 -24.73 12.24
N TYR A 301 0.27 -23.56 12.85
CA TYR A 301 -0.58 -22.49 12.33
C TYR A 301 0.22 -21.22 12.12
N SER A 302 -0.15 -20.46 11.11
CA SER A 302 0.17 -19.04 11.07
C SER A 302 -0.66 -18.30 12.13
N LEU A 303 -0.16 -17.17 12.63
CA LEU A 303 -0.85 -16.39 13.66
C LEU A 303 -2.26 -15.96 13.22
N ASP A 304 -2.43 -15.52 11.96
CA ASP A 304 -3.75 -15.16 11.44
C ASP A 304 -4.71 -16.34 11.41
N SER A 305 -4.27 -17.50 10.89
CA SER A 305 -5.14 -18.68 10.75
C SER A 305 -5.53 -19.26 12.10
N PHE A 306 -4.63 -19.26 13.08
CA PHE A 306 -4.94 -19.68 14.44
C PHE A 306 -5.96 -18.75 15.08
N ALA A 307 -5.68 -17.44 15.10
CA ALA A 307 -6.56 -16.48 15.75
C ALA A 307 -7.93 -16.39 15.05
N LEU A 308 -7.95 -16.49 13.72
CA LEU A 308 -9.18 -16.58 12.96
C LEU A 308 -10.01 -17.79 13.38
N GLU A 309 -9.45 -18.99 13.31
CA GLU A 309 -10.19 -20.23 13.56
C GLU A 309 -10.69 -20.33 15.01
N TYR A 310 -9.85 -19.95 15.99
CA TYR A 310 -10.11 -20.22 17.40
C TYR A 310 -10.62 -19.02 18.20
N LEU A 311 -10.51 -17.78 17.71
CA LEU A 311 -10.87 -16.59 18.50
C LEU A 311 -12.03 -15.78 17.89
N TYR A 312 -12.04 -15.53 16.58
CA TYR A 312 -12.97 -14.53 16.03
C TYR A 312 -13.65 -14.87 14.70
N LYS A 313 -13.61 -16.12 14.23
CA LYS A 313 -14.29 -16.54 12.98
C LYS A 313 -15.76 -16.11 12.90
N SER A 314 -16.51 -16.27 13.99
CA SER A 314 -17.94 -15.92 14.07
C SER A 314 -18.20 -14.44 13.82
N HIS A 315 -17.29 -13.55 14.26
CA HIS A 315 -17.41 -12.11 14.10
C HIS A 315 -17.19 -11.63 12.65
N LEU A 316 -16.57 -12.45 11.80
CA LEU A 316 -16.31 -12.14 10.39
C LEU A 316 -17.43 -12.59 9.43
N ASN A 317 -18.47 -13.24 9.95
CA ASN A 317 -19.59 -13.78 9.15
C ASN A 317 -20.77 -12.80 8.99
N GLU A 318 -20.63 -11.55 9.42
CA GLU A 318 -21.66 -10.52 9.27
C GLU A 318 -21.73 -9.99 7.83
N ASP A 319 -22.94 -9.77 7.29
CA ASP A 319 -23.17 -9.26 5.92
C ASP A 319 -22.80 -7.78 5.72
N THR A 320 -22.13 -7.18 6.71
CA THR A 320 -21.83 -5.74 6.73
C THR A 320 -20.42 -5.40 6.22
N TYR A 321 -19.57 -6.41 6.01
CA TYR A 321 -18.28 -6.23 5.38
C TYR A 321 -18.40 -5.93 3.89
N HIS A 322 -17.38 -5.30 3.34
CA HIS A 322 -17.35 -4.95 1.93
C HIS A 322 -17.41 -6.21 1.02
N ASP A 323 -18.18 -6.10 -0.06
CA ASP A 323 -18.61 -7.20 -0.94
C ASP A 323 -18.05 -7.10 -2.38
N GLY A 324 -17.17 -6.14 -2.64
CA GLY A 324 -16.56 -5.90 -3.95
C GLY A 324 -17.45 -5.17 -4.96
N ASN A 325 -18.51 -4.49 -4.50
CA ASN A 325 -19.48 -3.85 -5.40
C ASN A 325 -19.38 -2.32 -5.44
N PHE A 326 -18.30 -1.71 -4.96
CA PHE A 326 -18.18 -0.25 -5.03
C PHE A 326 -18.07 0.25 -6.48
N LYS A 327 -17.40 -0.46 -7.38
CA LYS A 327 -17.29 -0.15 -8.83
C LYS A 327 -18.62 -0.16 -9.57
N ARG A 328 -19.69 -0.72 -8.99
CA ARG A 328 -21.05 -0.56 -9.53
C ARG A 328 -21.58 0.85 -9.34
N GLN A 329 -21.06 1.60 -8.36
CA GLN A 329 -21.37 3.01 -8.17
C GLN A 329 -20.76 3.78 -9.35
N ARG A 330 -21.58 4.64 -9.96
CA ARG A 330 -21.17 5.36 -11.15
C ARG A 330 -19.92 6.22 -10.95
N GLN A 331 -19.80 6.88 -9.79
CA GLN A 331 -18.63 7.70 -9.48
C GLN A 331 -17.32 6.90 -9.50
N ILE A 332 -17.39 5.59 -9.27
CA ILE A 332 -16.24 4.68 -9.19
C ILE A 332 -16.03 3.96 -10.52
N LYS A 333 -17.08 3.71 -11.28
CA LYS A 333 -16.99 3.21 -12.66
C LYS A 333 -16.11 4.12 -13.54
N ASN A 334 -16.24 5.43 -13.36
CA ASN A 334 -15.49 6.44 -14.10
C ASN A 334 -14.20 6.88 -13.37
N PHE A 335 -13.66 6.01 -12.51
CA PHE A 335 -12.45 6.31 -11.77
C PHE A 335 -11.26 6.58 -12.72
N ILE A 336 -10.53 7.64 -12.40
CA ILE A 336 -9.23 8.01 -12.96
C ILE A 336 -8.28 8.14 -11.77
N ASP A 337 -7.10 7.53 -11.86
CA ASP A 337 -6.09 7.57 -10.80
C ASP A 337 -5.48 8.97 -10.70
N PRO A 338 -5.62 9.67 -9.56
CA PRO A 338 -5.06 11.01 -9.40
C PRO A 338 -3.56 10.98 -9.10
N PHE A 339 -2.90 12.11 -9.41
CA PHE A 339 -1.53 12.36 -8.96
C PHE A 339 -1.45 12.63 -7.45
N SER A 340 -0.26 12.41 -6.89
CA SER A 340 0.08 12.63 -5.48
C SER A 340 1.29 13.55 -5.29
N ASP A 341 1.52 14.01 -4.06
CA ASP A 341 2.56 15.00 -3.70
C ASP A 341 3.98 14.41 -3.59
N ASN A 342 4.12 13.08 -3.46
CA ASN A 342 5.43 12.43 -3.28
C ASN A 342 6.19 12.12 -4.57
N SER A 343 5.54 12.25 -5.72
CA SER A 343 6.18 12.57 -6.99
C SER A 343 5.11 12.90 -8.00
N HIS A 344 5.40 13.84 -8.90
CA HIS A 344 4.56 14.08 -10.08
C HIS A 344 4.49 12.87 -11.04
N GLU A 345 5.00 11.70 -10.63
CA GLU A 345 5.21 10.48 -11.41
C GLU A 345 4.62 9.20 -10.79
N LYS A 346 4.32 9.17 -9.48
CA LYS A 346 3.63 8.04 -8.83
C LYS A 346 2.17 8.38 -8.56
N ASP A 347 1.28 7.66 -9.23
CA ASP A 347 -0.17 7.79 -9.01
C ASP A 347 -0.57 7.24 -7.63
N ALA A 348 -1.69 7.73 -7.13
CA ALA A 348 -2.16 7.50 -5.77
C ALA A 348 -2.42 6.01 -5.47
N LEU A 349 -2.92 5.22 -6.42
CA LEU A 349 -3.11 3.77 -6.21
C LEU A 349 -1.80 3.02 -6.01
N THR A 350 -0.71 3.41 -6.69
CA THR A 350 0.60 2.76 -6.52
C THR A 350 1.09 2.93 -5.09
N ILE A 351 1.00 4.16 -4.55
CA ILE A 351 1.43 4.46 -3.19
C ILE A 351 0.58 3.71 -2.15
N LEU A 352 -0.75 3.70 -2.32
CA LEU A 352 -1.64 2.90 -1.45
C LEU A 352 -1.28 1.42 -1.49
N THR A 353 -0.96 0.90 -2.67
CA THR A 353 -0.60 -0.50 -2.85
C THR A 353 0.76 -0.82 -2.21
N GLU A 354 1.76 0.04 -2.40
CA GLU A 354 3.08 -0.08 -1.76
C GLU A 354 2.92 -0.09 -0.24
N TRP A 355 2.23 0.90 0.35
CA TRP A 355 1.94 0.96 1.79
C TRP A 355 1.22 -0.28 2.30
N PHE A 356 0.21 -0.77 1.57
CA PHE A 356 -0.54 -1.94 1.99
C PHE A 356 0.35 -3.18 2.10
N ASN A 357 1.39 -3.29 1.27
CA ASN A 357 2.32 -4.41 1.31
C ASN A 357 3.44 -4.26 2.36
N MET A 358 3.61 -3.10 2.97
CA MET A 358 4.58 -2.89 4.05
C MET A 358 4.08 -3.53 5.37
N THR A 359 4.97 -4.13 6.14
CA THR A 359 4.67 -4.53 7.53
C THR A 359 4.89 -3.36 8.48
N SER A 360 4.32 -3.42 9.67
CA SER A 360 4.57 -2.46 10.77
C SER A 360 4.16 -1.01 10.44
N MET A 361 3.39 -0.83 9.36
CA MET A 361 2.84 0.45 8.88
C MET A 361 1.31 0.40 9.02
N PRO A 362 0.75 0.70 10.21
CA PRO A 362 -0.64 0.44 10.54
C PRO A 362 -1.60 1.45 9.92
N LEU A 363 -1.13 2.66 9.61
CA LEU A 363 -1.98 3.80 9.27
C LEU A 363 -1.59 4.42 7.93
N MET A 364 -2.59 4.68 7.10
CA MET A 364 -2.50 5.52 5.90
C MET A 364 -3.54 6.64 5.98
N VAL A 365 -3.08 7.89 5.89
CA VAL A 365 -3.95 9.07 5.88
C VAL A 365 -4.06 9.61 4.47
N VAL A 366 -5.23 9.47 3.87
CA VAL A 366 -5.56 10.03 2.56
C VAL A 366 -6.17 11.41 2.73
N LYS A 367 -5.42 12.45 2.36
CA LYS A 367 -5.80 13.86 2.55
C LYS A 367 -5.93 14.62 1.22
N GLY A 368 -6.55 15.79 1.27
CA GLY A 368 -6.79 16.67 0.13
C GLY A 368 -8.11 17.42 0.23
N TYR A 369 -8.34 18.37 -0.66
CA TYR A 369 -9.51 19.25 -0.58
C TYR A 369 -10.85 18.52 -0.80
N GLY A 370 -11.96 19.20 -0.48
CA GLY A 370 -13.31 18.68 -0.72
C GLY A 370 -13.55 18.35 -2.20
N GLY A 371 -14.18 17.20 -2.50
CA GLY A 371 -14.52 16.81 -3.87
C GLY A 371 -13.36 16.32 -4.74
N VAL A 372 -12.14 16.23 -4.20
CA VAL A 372 -10.93 15.80 -4.94
C VAL A 372 -10.89 14.30 -5.28
N GLY A 373 -11.76 13.48 -4.68
CA GLY A 373 -11.87 12.06 -4.98
C GLY A 373 -11.27 11.08 -3.96
N LYS A 374 -10.95 11.51 -2.73
CA LYS A 374 -10.42 10.64 -1.64
C LYS A 374 -11.24 9.36 -1.43
N THR A 375 -12.53 9.51 -1.16
CA THR A 375 -13.45 8.38 -0.97
C THR A 375 -13.51 7.49 -2.22
N THR A 376 -13.47 8.08 -3.41
CA THR A 376 -13.49 7.35 -4.69
C THR A 376 -12.23 6.50 -4.86
N LEU A 377 -11.04 7.07 -4.61
CA LEU A 377 -9.75 6.37 -4.64
C LEU A 377 -9.76 5.18 -3.68
N VAL A 378 -10.12 5.41 -2.42
CA VAL A 378 -10.11 4.34 -1.40
C VAL A 378 -11.10 3.24 -1.77
N LYS A 379 -12.34 3.57 -2.13
CA LYS A 379 -13.32 2.56 -2.54
C LYS A 379 -12.88 1.78 -3.78
N TYR A 380 -12.27 2.43 -4.77
CA TYR A 380 -11.74 1.76 -5.95
C TYR A 380 -10.62 0.77 -5.57
N PHE A 381 -9.72 1.17 -4.68
CA PHE A 381 -8.66 0.33 -4.13
C PHE A 381 -9.23 -0.88 -3.37
N LEU A 382 -10.24 -0.68 -2.52
CA LEU A 382 -10.88 -1.76 -1.75
C LEU A 382 -11.54 -2.83 -2.63
N ASP A 383 -12.20 -2.44 -3.73
CA ASP A 383 -12.77 -3.38 -4.69
C ASP A 383 -11.68 -4.28 -5.32
N ILE A 384 -10.49 -3.72 -5.54
CA ILE A 384 -9.38 -4.49 -6.11
C ILE A 384 -8.76 -5.41 -5.06
N LEU A 385 -8.62 -4.94 -3.82
CA LEU A 385 -8.20 -5.79 -2.71
C LEU A 385 -9.18 -6.96 -2.52
N TYR A 386 -10.48 -6.70 -2.54
CA TYR A 386 -11.51 -7.73 -2.41
C TYR A 386 -11.40 -8.80 -3.51
N ALA A 387 -11.24 -8.39 -4.77
CA ALA A 387 -11.01 -9.32 -5.87
C ALA A 387 -9.73 -10.15 -5.64
N SER A 388 -8.63 -9.50 -5.24
CA SER A 388 -7.37 -10.17 -4.92
C SER A 388 -7.50 -11.18 -3.77
N TYR A 389 -8.27 -10.87 -2.72
CA TYR A 389 -8.51 -11.79 -1.60
C TYR A 389 -9.29 -13.01 -2.07
N LYS A 390 -10.31 -12.82 -2.89
CA LYS A 390 -11.12 -13.91 -3.44
C LYS A 390 -10.29 -14.85 -4.32
N ASP A 391 -9.47 -14.30 -5.22
CA ASP A 391 -8.64 -15.07 -6.14
C ASP A 391 -7.57 -15.89 -5.39
N GLN A 392 -6.99 -15.32 -4.34
CA GLN A 392 -5.97 -15.96 -3.52
C GLN A 392 -6.54 -16.78 -2.34
N LYS A 393 -7.87 -16.83 -2.20
CA LYS A 393 -8.57 -17.47 -1.08
C LYS A 393 -8.08 -16.98 0.30
N ILE A 394 -7.81 -15.68 0.41
CA ILE A 394 -7.41 -15.05 1.67
C ILE A 394 -8.67 -14.78 2.50
N GLU A 395 -8.70 -15.27 3.74
CA GLU A 395 -9.80 -15.08 4.69
C GLU A 395 -9.66 -13.76 5.47
N SER A 396 -9.54 -12.65 4.73
CA SER A 396 -9.52 -11.29 5.27
C SER A 396 -10.79 -10.54 4.86
N LYS A 397 -11.28 -9.66 5.74
CA LYS A 397 -12.46 -8.81 5.53
C LYS A 397 -12.06 -7.34 5.47
N ILE A 398 -12.88 -6.55 4.81
CA ILE A 398 -12.73 -5.10 4.69
C ILE A 398 -13.92 -4.46 5.40
N LEU A 399 -13.65 -3.67 6.44
CA LEU A 399 -14.64 -2.91 7.17
C LEU A 399 -14.57 -1.44 6.77
N PHE A 400 -15.57 -0.98 6.01
CA PHE A 400 -15.67 0.41 5.56
C PHE A 400 -16.70 1.18 6.40
N ILE A 401 -16.25 2.17 7.15
CA ILE A 401 -17.10 3.02 8.00
C ILE A 401 -17.16 4.42 7.38
N ASP A 402 -18.34 4.81 6.91
CA ASP A 402 -18.65 6.19 6.53
C ASP A 402 -18.98 6.98 7.80
N SER A 403 -18.09 7.89 8.18
CA SER A 403 -18.16 8.58 9.47
C SER A 403 -19.45 9.40 9.63
N ARG A 404 -20.04 9.90 8.53
CA ARG A 404 -21.36 10.57 8.55
C ARG A 404 -22.47 9.68 9.03
N LYS A 405 -22.41 8.38 8.72
CA LYS A 405 -23.49 7.44 9.04
C LYS A 405 -23.50 7.03 10.51
N ILE A 406 -22.38 7.17 11.19
CA ILE A 406 -22.22 6.82 12.61
C ILE A 406 -22.11 8.06 13.50
N ILE A 407 -22.20 9.26 12.93
CA ILE A 407 -21.90 10.52 13.59
C ILE A 407 -22.72 10.73 14.87
N ASP A 408 -23.97 10.28 14.92
CA ASP A 408 -24.83 10.40 16.09
C ASP A 408 -24.52 9.35 17.15
N GLU A 409 -24.18 8.12 16.74
CA GLU A 409 -23.80 7.05 17.65
C GLU A 409 -22.44 7.34 18.30
N ILE A 410 -21.45 7.75 17.53
CA ILE A 410 -20.12 8.10 18.05
C ILE A 410 -20.16 9.35 18.94
N SER A 411 -21.12 10.25 18.73
CA SER A 411 -21.30 11.43 19.60
C SER A 411 -21.77 11.09 21.01
N ARG A 412 -22.32 9.89 21.21
CA ARG A 412 -22.71 9.37 22.53
C ARG A 412 -21.52 8.83 23.31
N GLU A 413 -20.41 8.55 22.62
CA GLU A 413 -19.17 8.15 23.28
C GLU A 413 -18.55 9.34 24.01
N GLY A 414 -17.66 9.03 24.96
CA GLY A 414 -16.93 10.02 25.75
C GLY A 414 -15.85 10.73 24.94
N ASN A 415 -14.60 10.61 25.36
CA ASN A 415 -13.48 11.04 24.54
C ASN A 415 -13.25 10.01 23.43
N ILE A 416 -13.04 10.49 22.21
CA ILE A 416 -12.67 9.65 21.08
C ILE A 416 -11.15 9.62 20.98
N ASP A 417 -10.56 8.50 21.36
CA ASP A 417 -9.12 8.32 21.50
C ASP A 417 -8.61 6.96 20.97
N ASN A 418 -9.47 6.19 20.29
CA ASN A 418 -9.09 4.93 19.67
C ASN A 418 -10.07 4.53 18.55
N VAL A 419 -9.64 3.65 17.64
CA VAL A 419 -10.47 3.19 16.50
C VAL A 419 -11.58 2.21 16.91
N PHE A 420 -11.48 1.55 18.06
CA PHE A 420 -12.55 0.67 18.56
C PHE A 420 -13.85 1.43 18.82
N LEU A 421 -13.80 2.70 19.22
CA LEU A 421 -15.01 3.53 19.39
C LEU A 421 -15.77 3.75 18.06
N PHE A 422 -15.06 3.86 16.94
CA PHE A 422 -15.68 3.91 15.61
C PHE A 422 -16.37 2.60 15.27
N TYR A 423 -15.70 1.48 15.51
CA TYR A 423 -16.31 0.16 15.33
C TYR A 423 -17.54 -0.03 16.21
N GLN A 424 -17.47 0.38 17.49
CA GLN A 424 -18.57 0.23 18.42
C GLN A 424 -19.80 1.05 17.99
N ALA A 425 -19.60 2.30 17.58
CA ALA A 425 -20.66 3.14 17.02
C ALA A 425 -21.26 2.53 15.76
N TYR A 426 -20.43 2.00 14.86
CA TYR A 426 -20.87 1.28 13.67
C TYR A 426 -21.67 0.01 14.01
N ALA A 427 -21.19 -0.81 14.93
CA ALA A 427 -21.82 -2.06 15.34
C ALA A 427 -23.20 -1.84 15.98
N ARG A 428 -23.37 -0.72 16.72
CA ARG A 428 -24.68 -0.28 17.24
C ARG A 428 -25.59 0.20 16.12
N SER A 429 -25.10 1.05 15.22
CA SER A 429 -25.85 1.55 14.06
C SER A 429 -26.36 0.42 13.16
N LYS A 430 -25.57 -0.65 13.00
CA LYS A 430 -25.92 -1.84 12.18
C LYS A 430 -26.61 -2.96 12.94
N ASN A 431 -26.72 -2.85 14.26
CA ASN A 431 -27.28 -3.89 15.13
C ASN A 431 -26.65 -5.29 14.89
N LEU A 432 -25.32 -5.36 14.85
CA LEU A 432 -24.59 -6.62 14.61
C LEU A 432 -24.87 -7.66 15.69
N ALA A 433 -24.98 -8.93 15.30
CA ALA A 433 -25.23 -10.03 16.23
C ALA A 433 -23.94 -10.40 16.99
N HIS A 434 -22.84 -10.60 16.25
CA HIS A 434 -21.54 -10.92 16.80
C HIS A 434 -20.64 -9.68 16.78
N LYS A 435 -20.51 -9.04 17.95
CA LYS A 435 -19.71 -7.81 18.11
C LYS A 435 -18.34 -8.17 18.67
N PHE A 436 -17.29 -7.66 18.02
CA PHE A 436 -15.96 -7.66 18.61
C PHE A 436 -15.98 -6.87 19.91
N ASP A 437 -15.32 -7.40 20.93
CA ASP A 437 -14.78 -6.55 21.99
C ASP A 437 -13.51 -5.83 21.50
N LYS A 438 -12.93 -5.01 22.37
CA LYS A 438 -11.76 -4.20 22.03
C LYS A 438 -10.55 -5.07 21.68
N GLU A 439 -10.27 -6.10 22.48
CA GLU A 439 -9.06 -6.90 22.34
C GLU A 439 -9.11 -7.80 21.11
N LEU A 440 -10.27 -8.40 20.81
CA LEU A 440 -10.50 -9.20 19.61
C LEU A 440 -10.47 -8.33 18.35
N LEU A 441 -11.03 -7.10 18.37
CA LEU A 441 -10.93 -6.19 17.23
C LEU A 441 -9.46 -5.82 16.97
N GLU A 442 -8.74 -5.41 18.01
CA GLU A 442 -7.31 -5.09 17.94
C GLU A 442 -6.50 -6.24 17.35
N LEU A 443 -6.69 -7.45 17.88
CA LEU A 443 -5.98 -8.64 17.38
C LEU A 443 -6.36 -8.96 15.92
N SER A 444 -7.63 -8.84 15.54
CA SER A 444 -8.08 -9.13 14.17
C SER A 444 -7.49 -8.16 13.14
N ILE A 445 -7.31 -6.89 13.52
CA ILE A 445 -6.67 -5.88 12.68
C ILE A 445 -5.16 -6.11 12.63
N ASP A 446 -4.50 -6.30 13.78
CA ASP A 446 -3.06 -6.57 13.86
C ASP A 446 -2.65 -7.83 13.07
N ASN A 447 -3.48 -8.87 13.07
CA ASN A 447 -3.25 -10.08 12.28
C ASN A 447 -3.45 -9.89 10.76
N GLY A 448 -4.07 -8.79 10.33
CA GLY A 448 -4.43 -8.53 8.94
C GLY A 448 -5.69 -9.27 8.47
N ASN A 449 -6.52 -9.79 9.39
CA ASN A 449 -7.81 -10.39 9.07
C ASN A 449 -8.90 -9.33 8.84
N ILE A 450 -8.73 -8.12 9.38
CA ILE A 450 -9.58 -6.96 9.07
C ILE A 450 -8.72 -5.79 8.59
N LEU A 451 -9.03 -5.28 7.40
CA LEU A 451 -8.65 -3.93 6.99
C LEU A 451 -9.76 -2.96 7.40
N LEU A 452 -9.42 -1.91 8.14
CA LEU A 452 -10.37 -0.90 8.61
C LEU A 452 -10.25 0.38 7.78
N VAL A 453 -11.36 0.94 7.33
CA VAL A 453 -11.41 2.25 6.68
C VAL A 453 -12.36 3.17 7.43
N LEU A 454 -11.86 4.34 7.83
CA LEU A 454 -12.61 5.44 8.41
C LEU A 454 -12.68 6.57 7.38
N ASP A 455 -13.79 6.64 6.64
CA ASP A 455 -13.99 7.65 5.59
C ASP A 455 -14.64 8.89 6.20
N GLY A 456 -14.05 10.07 5.99
CA GLY A 456 -14.59 11.37 6.42
C GLY A 456 -14.41 11.66 7.91
N ILE A 457 -13.27 11.30 8.52
CA ILE A 457 -13.07 11.50 9.96
C ILE A 457 -13.13 12.99 10.35
N ASP A 458 -12.82 13.89 9.43
CA ASP A 458 -12.88 15.34 9.61
C ASP A 458 -14.28 15.81 10.03
N GLU A 459 -15.33 15.11 9.62
CA GLU A 459 -16.72 15.42 9.99
C GLU A 459 -17.02 15.08 11.46
N VAL A 460 -16.46 13.98 11.96
CA VAL A 460 -16.54 13.60 13.38
C VAL A 460 -15.81 14.63 14.22
N ILE A 461 -14.64 15.05 13.77
CA ILE A 461 -13.80 15.96 14.54
C ILE A 461 -14.39 17.36 14.55
N ALA A 462 -14.92 17.83 13.42
CA ALA A 462 -15.65 19.09 13.35
C ALA A 462 -16.87 19.10 14.29
N LYS A 463 -17.60 17.98 14.43
CA LYS A 463 -18.76 17.89 15.33
C LYS A 463 -18.36 17.78 16.81
N LEU A 464 -17.34 16.99 17.12
CA LEU A 464 -16.97 16.65 18.50
C LEU A 464 -15.96 17.62 19.11
N GLY A 465 -15.24 18.38 18.30
CA GLY A 465 -14.24 19.36 18.73
C GLY A 465 -13.26 18.75 19.72
N THR A 466 -13.21 19.31 20.93
CA THR A 466 -12.25 18.92 21.98
C THR A 466 -12.45 17.51 22.54
N LYS A 467 -13.59 16.85 22.28
CA LYS A 467 -13.82 15.45 22.67
C LYS A 467 -13.01 14.47 21.81
N PHE A 468 -12.62 14.86 20.61
CA PHE A 468 -11.74 14.05 19.78
C PHE A 468 -10.28 14.33 20.12
N LYS A 469 -9.55 13.32 20.58
CA LYS A 469 -8.15 13.44 21.01
C LYS A 469 -7.24 12.88 19.92
N VAL A 470 -6.89 13.70 18.92
CA VAL A 470 -6.13 13.27 17.74
C VAL A 470 -4.82 12.58 18.11
N GLU A 471 -4.02 13.17 19.00
CA GLU A 471 -2.72 12.62 19.41
C GLU A 471 -2.86 11.25 20.08
N THR A 472 -3.76 11.13 21.05
CA THR A 472 -4.04 9.86 21.74
C THR A 472 -4.64 8.82 20.79
N PHE A 473 -5.53 9.24 19.90
CA PHE A 473 -6.10 8.40 18.86
C PHE A 473 -5.03 7.79 17.97
N ILE A 474 -4.06 8.57 17.52
CA ILE A 474 -2.96 8.08 16.69
C ILE A 474 -2.00 7.21 17.48
N SER A 475 -1.60 7.64 18.67
CA SER A 475 -0.73 6.84 19.53
C SER A 475 -1.35 5.47 19.81
N SER A 476 -2.66 5.41 20.04
CA SER A 476 -3.39 4.15 20.24
C SER A 476 -3.30 3.19 19.05
N ILE A 477 -3.18 3.70 17.81
CA ILE A 477 -3.04 2.87 16.61
C ILE A 477 -1.67 2.19 16.60
N TYR A 478 -0.60 2.96 16.83
CA TYR A 478 0.77 2.43 16.81
C TYR A 478 1.09 1.57 18.04
N GLU A 479 0.47 1.86 19.18
CA GLU A 479 0.72 1.11 20.43
C GLU A 479 -0.09 -0.19 20.52
N ASN A 480 -1.36 -0.21 20.08
CA ASN A 480 -2.25 -1.36 20.33
C ASN A 480 -2.42 -2.31 19.13
N TYR A 481 -2.11 -1.87 17.91
CA TYR A 481 -2.37 -2.64 16.68
C TYR A 481 -1.09 -3.15 16.01
N LEU A 482 0.05 -3.13 16.71
CA LEU A 482 1.35 -3.62 16.22
C LEU A 482 2.04 -4.60 17.20
N LEU A 483 1.31 -5.16 18.17
CA LEU A 483 1.92 -5.96 19.25
C LEU A 483 2.18 -7.42 18.88
N GLY A 484 1.40 -7.97 17.96
CA GLY A 484 1.49 -9.35 17.50
C GLY A 484 2.12 -9.42 16.13
N ASN A 485 1.31 -9.46 15.08
CA ASN A 485 1.78 -9.83 13.75
C ASN A 485 2.21 -8.63 12.87
N GLU A 486 1.94 -7.41 13.33
CA GLU A 486 2.36 -6.15 12.68
C GLU A 486 1.79 -6.00 11.26
N ARG A 487 0.58 -6.52 11.02
CA ARG A 487 -0.12 -6.45 9.73
C ARG A 487 -1.35 -5.56 9.75
N ALA A 488 -1.52 -4.75 10.80
CA ALA A 488 -2.57 -3.76 10.85
C ALA A 488 -2.59 -2.90 9.59
N LYS A 489 -3.80 -2.68 9.06
CA LYS A 489 -4.06 -1.76 7.95
C LYS A 489 -5.33 -0.97 8.24
N ILE A 490 -5.12 0.31 8.52
CA ILE A 490 -6.14 1.31 8.82
C ILE A 490 -5.98 2.45 7.82
N ILE A 491 -7.02 2.75 7.06
CA ILE A 491 -7.08 3.89 6.15
C ILE A 491 -7.99 4.95 6.75
N ILE A 492 -7.53 6.19 6.81
CA ILE A 492 -8.34 7.33 7.21
C ILE A 492 -8.42 8.29 6.03
N THR A 493 -9.62 8.79 5.72
CA THR A 493 -9.76 9.93 4.80
C THR A 493 -10.14 11.19 5.58
N CYS A 494 -9.49 12.30 5.25
CA CYS A 494 -9.74 13.60 5.87
C CYS A 494 -9.43 14.74 4.90
N ARG A 495 -9.74 15.97 5.29
CA ARG A 495 -9.29 17.17 4.57
C ARG A 495 -7.82 17.49 4.90
N ASP A 496 -7.18 18.23 4.02
CA ASP A 496 -5.78 18.68 4.08
C ASP A 496 -5.46 19.50 5.34
N TYR A 497 -6.27 20.51 5.67
CA TYR A 497 -6.07 21.36 6.85
C TYR A 497 -6.25 20.62 8.19
N PHE A 498 -6.78 19.40 8.15
CA PHE A 498 -7.04 18.62 9.35
C PHE A 498 -5.77 17.90 9.84
N TRP A 499 -4.79 17.68 8.94
CA TRP A 499 -3.65 16.81 9.19
C TRP A 499 -2.34 17.50 8.90
N ASP A 500 -1.77 18.15 9.91
CA ASP A 500 -0.39 18.66 9.84
C ASP A 500 0.53 17.68 10.57
N ALA A 501 1.08 16.72 9.81
CA ALA A 501 1.92 15.63 10.29
C ALA A 501 3.21 16.11 11.00
N SER A 502 3.55 17.40 10.88
CA SER A 502 4.65 18.03 11.60
C SER A 502 4.43 18.09 13.13
N ASN A 503 3.18 17.92 13.61
CA ASN A 503 2.80 18.17 15.00
C ASN A 503 2.10 16.99 15.72
N ILE A 504 2.03 15.79 15.14
CA ILE A 504 1.33 14.65 15.75
C ILE A 504 2.36 13.68 16.37
N GLY A 505 2.90 14.06 17.52
CA GLY A 505 3.71 13.19 18.38
C GLY A 505 5.01 12.66 17.76
N THR A 506 5.47 11.49 18.24
CA THR A 506 6.72 10.83 17.82
C THR A 506 6.56 9.83 16.68
N HIS A 507 5.34 9.63 16.18
CA HIS A 507 5.04 8.59 15.19
C HIS A 507 5.08 9.17 13.77
N GLU A 508 5.76 8.46 12.86
CA GLU A 508 5.76 8.82 11.45
C GLU A 508 4.49 8.31 10.77
N ILE A 509 3.64 9.24 10.34
CA ILE A 509 2.34 8.94 9.75
C ILE A 509 2.49 8.90 8.24
N THR A 510 2.28 7.73 7.63
CA THR A 510 2.19 7.65 6.17
C THR A 510 0.96 8.44 5.71
N SER A 511 1.19 9.46 4.88
CA SER A 511 0.12 10.26 4.30
C SER A 511 0.21 10.31 2.78
N LEU A 512 -0.96 10.33 2.15
CA LEU A 512 -1.15 10.44 0.72
C LEU A 512 -2.03 11.65 0.44
N GLU A 513 -1.44 12.69 -0.11
CA GLU A 513 -2.18 13.86 -0.57
C GLU A 513 -2.63 13.69 -2.01
N ILE A 514 -3.92 13.87 -2.26
CA ILE A 514 -4.51 13.78 -3.60
C ILE A 514 -4.68 15.19 -4.18
N PHE A 515 -4.17 15.38 -5.39
CA PHE A 515 -4.39 16.61 -6.14
C PHE A 515 -5.61 16.58 -7.05
N PRO A 516 -6.21 17.75 -7.36
CA PRO A 516 -7.20 17.86 -8.41
C PRO A 516 -6.62 17.46 -9.78
N PHE A 517 -7.49 17.16 -10.72
CA PHE A 517 -7.08 16.75 -12.06
C PHE A 517 -6.42 17.90 -12.82
N ASN A 518 -5.45 17.56 -13.66
CA ASN A 518 -5.01 18.43 -14.74
C ASN A 518 -5.93 18.25 -15.96
N GLU A 519 -5.69 19.03 -17.01
CA GLU A 519 -6.49 18.98 -18.25
C GLU A 519 -6.51 17.58 -18.88
N LYS A 520 -5.36 16.88 -18.88
CA LYS A 520 -5.24 15.50 -19.40
C LYS A 520 -6.17 14.54 -18.65
N LEU A 521 -6.11 14.53 -17.31
CA LEU A 521 -6.95 13.67 -16.47
C LEU A 521 -8.43 14.05 -16.56
N ALA A 522 -8.75 15.34 -16.65
CA ALA A 522 -10.13 15.81 -16.84
C ALA A 522 -10.72 15.32 -18.18
N LYS A 523 -9.95 15.40 -19.27
CA LYS A 523 -10.37 14.84 -20.56
C LYS A 523 -10.55 13.33 -20.48
N GLN A 524 -9.59 12.60 -19.89
CA GLN A 524 -9.69 11.16 -19.70
C GLN A 524 -10.94 10.76 -18.89
N PHE A 525 -11.30 11.54 -17.87
CA PHE A 525 -12.51 11.34 -17.08
C PHE A 525 -13.78 11.38 -17.94
N PHE A 526 -13.94 12.41 -18.77
CA PHE A 526 -15.10 12.51 -19.67
C PHE A 526 -15.13 11.42 -20.75
N MET A 527 -13.95 11.02 -21.25
CA MET A 527 -13.83 9.94 -22.24
C MET A 527 -14.23 8.55 -21.70
N LYS A 528 -14.43 8.38 -20.38
CA LYS A 528 -15.02 7.15 -19.81
C LYS A 528 -16.49 6.96 -20.19
N GLU A 529 -17.21 8.04 -20.48
CA GLU A 529 -18.64 8.01 -20.81
C GLU A 529 -18.93 8.44 -22.25
N PHE A 530 -18.10 9.33 -22.82
CA PHE A 530 -18.32 9.87 -24.15
C PHE A 530 -17.22 9.45 -25.13
N ASN A 531 -17.61 9.14 -26.36
CA ASN A 531 -16.68 8.82 -27.44
C ASN A 531 -15.81 10.04 -27.79
N ASP A 532 -14.60 9.76 -28.29
CA ASP A 532 -13.72 10.80 -28.81
C ASP A 532 -14.42 11.58 -29.93
N HIS A 533 -14.21 12.89 -29.95
CA HIS A 533 -14.85 13.84 -30.88
C HIS A 533 -16.38 13.99 -30.79
N SER A 534 -17.06 13.42 -29.80
CA SER A 534 -18.50 13.65 -29.60
C SER A 534 -18.82 15.12 -29.26
N LYS A 535 -20.02 15.59 -29.62
CA LYS A 535 -20.47 16.94 -29.26
C LYS A 535 -20.57 17.11 -27.75
N GLU A 536 -20.98 16.05 -27.06
CA GLU A 536 -21.10 15.95 -25.62
C GLU A 536 -19.75 16.08 -24.91
N LEU A 537 -18.70 15.41 -25.42
CA LEU A 537 -17.33 15.57 -24.89
C LEU A 537 -16.85 17.03 -25.01
N ASN A 538 -17.03 17.64 -26.19
CA ASN A 538 -16.65 19.04 -26.40
C ASN A 538 -17.42 20.00 -25.49
N GLN A 539 -18.70 19.74 -25.24
CA GLN A 539 -19.50 20.51 -24.27
C GLN A 539 -18.97 20.36 -22.84
N CYS A 540 -18.65 19.14 -22.41
CA CYS A 540 -18.08 18.89 -21.08
C CYS A 540 -16.75 19.63 -20.89
N LEU A 541 -15.86 19.57 -21.88
CA LEU A 541 -14.58 20.29 -21.87
C LEU A 541 -14.80 21.80 -21.79
N THR A 542 -15.72 22.34 -22.61
CA THR A 542 -16.07 23.78 -22.60
C THR A 542 -16.57 24.22 -21.22
N TYR A 543 -17.49 23.48 -20.60
CA TYR A 543 -17.97 23.80 -19.26
C TYR A 543 -16.88 23.66 -18.22
N SER A 544 -16.00 22.66 -18.33
CA SER A 544 -14.91 22.49 -17.37
C SER A 544 -13.92 23.66 -17.37
N GLU A 545 -13.73 24.33 -18.51
CA GLU A 545 -12.89 25.53 -18.61
C GLU A 545 -13.45 26.72 -17.79
N GLU A 546 -14.77 26.78 -17.62
CA GLU A 546 -15.44 27.83 -16.85
C GLU A 546 -15.23 27.68 -15.34
N PHE A 547 -15.18 26.43 -14.86
CA PHE A 547 -15.07 26.08 -13.45
C PHE A 547 -13.65 25.69 -13.00
N LYS A 548 -12.66 25.82 -13.89
CA LYS A 548 -11.27 25.54 -13.55
C LYS A 548 -10.75 26.50 -12.48
N LEU A 549 -9.92 25.98 -11.59
CA LEU A 549 -9.19 26.78 -10.61
C LEU A 549 -7.81 27.15 -11.16
N THR A 550 -7.45 28.42 -11.06
CA THR A 550 -6.10 28.91 -11.37
C THR A 550 -5.34 29.05 -10.06
N LYS A 551 -4.27 28.26 -9.85
CA LYS A 551 -3.38 28.45 -8.69
C LYS A 551 -2.64 29.79 -8.82
N ALA A 552 -2.62 30.60 -7.76
CA ALA A 552 -2.07 31.96 -7.77
C ALA A 552 -0.52 32.02 -7.88
N GLU A 553 -0.08 32.71 -8.93
CA GLU A 553 1.06 33.62 -9.20
C GLU A 553 2.53 33.42 -8.75
N ASP A 554 2.93 32.54 -7.83
CA ASP A 554 4.37 32.48 -7.42
C ASP A 554 5.19 31.30 -7.97
N SER A 555 4.79 30.70 -9.10
CA SER A 555 5.59 29.65 -9.75
C SER A 555 5.50 29.72 -11.28
N PRO A 556 6.63 29.65 -12.02
CA PRO A 556 6.60 29.56 -13.47
C PRO A 556 5.86 28.28 -13.89
N GLY A 557 4.72 28.43 -14.56
CA GLY A 557 3.89 27.32 -15.03
C GLY A 557 2.59 27.10 -14.24
N SER A 558 1.86 28.17 -13.88
CA SER A 558 0.53 28.09 -13.26
C SER A 558 -0.43 27.20 -14.08
N LYS A 559 -0.57 25.93 -13.68
CA LYS A 559 -1.44 24.96 -14.34
C LYS A 559 -2.88 25.12 -13.83
N ASN A 560 -3.83 25.17 -14.77
CA ASN A 560 -5.25 25.05 -14.46
C ASN A 560 -5.52 23.68 -13.82
N VAL A 561 -6.38 23.66 -12.80
CA VAL A 561 -6.76 22.41 -12.13
C VAL A 561 -8.28 22.26 -12.07
N TYR A 562 -8.74 21.01 -12.09
CA TYR A 562 -10.14 20.63 -12.24
C TYR A 562 -10.55 19.72 -11.10
N ILE A 563 -11.62 20.07 -10.37
CA ILE A 563 -12.12 19.27 -9.24
C ILE A 563 -12.99 18.13 -9.79
N PRO A 564 -12.66 16.85 -9.53
CA PRO A 564 -13.41 15.70 -10.06
C PRO A 564 -14.90 15.72 -9.75
N TYR A 565 -15.30 16.15 -8.55
CA TYR A 565 -16.72 16.33 -8.22
C TYR A 565 -17.45 17.26 -9.20
N ILE A 566 -16.84 18.40 -9.56
CA ILE A 566 -17.44 19.35 -10.52
C ILE A 566 -17.55 18.71 -11.90
N LEU A 567 -16.51 17.98 -12.33
CA LEU A 567 -16.53 17.25 -13.60
C LEU A 567 -17.67 16.22 -13.65
N ASP A 568 -17.90 15.48 -12.56
CA ASP A 568 -19.01 14.53 -12.46
C ASP A 568 -20.37 15.23 -12.63
N VAL A 569 -20.56 16.41 -12.01
CA VAL A 569 -21.81 17.16 -12.19
C VAL A 569 -21.96 17.71 -13.62
N ILE A 570 -20.88 18.24 -14.22
CA ILE A 570 -20.90 18.69 -15.63
C ILE A 570 -21.31 17.56 -16.56
N MET A 571 -20.70 16.38 -16.38
CA MET A 571 -21.00 15.18 -17.15
C MET A 571 -22.48 14.77 -17.01
N ASP A 572 -23.03 14.86 -15.80
CA ASP A 572 -24.45 14.58 -15.52
C ASP A 572 -25.38 15.55 -16.22
N MET A 573 -25.02 16.83 -16.22
CA MET A 573 -25.80 17.87 -16.89
C MET A 573 -25.84 17.68 -18.40
N VAL A 574 -24.67 17.44 -19.02
CA VAL A 574 -24.56 17.20 -20.46
C VAL A 574 -25.32 15.93 -20.85
N ARG A 575 -25.19 14.84 -20.08
CA ARG A 575 -25.92 13.59 -20.32
C ARG A 575 -27.45 13.78 -20.27
N GLN A 576 -27.93 14.63 -19.37
CA GLN A 576 -29.36 14.96 -19.26
C GLN A 576 -29.82 15.97 -20.32
N LYS A 577 -28.96 16.36 -21.27
CA LYS A 577 -29.20 17.42 -22.27
C LYS A 577 -29.61 18.75 -21.62
N LYS A 578 -29.12 19.00 -20.40
CA LYS A 578 -29.35 20.22 -19.63
C LYS A 578 -28.16 21.16 -19.83
N GLY A 579 -28.07 21.78 -21.00
CA GLY A 579 -27.01 22.76 -21.29
C GLY A 579 -27.06 23.97 -20.36
N LEU A 580 -25.90 24.60 -20.11
CA LEU A 580 -25.73 25.81 -19.30
C LEU A 580 -25.98 27.13 -20.08
N GLY A 581 -26.22 27.07 -21.40
CA GLY A 581 -26.34 28.25 -22.26
C GLY A 581 -24.99 28.91 -22.59
N GLU A 582 -25.02 30.11 -23.20
CA GLU A 582 -23.86 31.03 -23.28
C GLU A 582 -23.76 31.82 -21.96
N VAL A 583 -22.54 32.01 -21.44
CA VAL A 583 -22.35 32.41 -20.03
C VAL A 583 -21.18 33.37 -19.80
N SER A 584 -21.40 34.35 -18.93
CA SER A 584 -20.41 35.24 -18.30
C SER A 584 -20.38 35.05 -16.77
N LYS A 585 -19.20 35.23 -16.13
CA LYS A 585 -19.05 35.17 -14.67
C LYS A 585 -19.95 36.17 -13.91
N ASN A 586 -20.40 37.23 -14.56
CA ASN A 586 -21.24 38.27 -13.96
C ASN A 586 -22.74 37.91 -13.91
N ASP A 587 -23.14 36.73 -14.40
CA ASP A 587 -24.55 36.38 -14.56
C ASP A 587 -25.22 35.96 -13.24
N VAL A 588 -24.44 35.61 -12.21
CA VAL A 588 -24.96 35.17 -10.90
C VAL A 588 -25.06 36.36 -9.95
N SER A 589 -26.26 36.93 -9.82
CA SER A 589 -26.55 37.95 -8.81
C SER A 589 -27.26 37.32 -7.61
N SER A 590 -26.54 37.12 -6.50
CA SER A 590 -27.08 36.60 -5.25
C SER A 590 -26.54 37.35 -4.05
N GLY A 591 -27.39 37.60 -3.05
CA GLY A 591 -26.96 38.09 -1.74
C GLY A 591 -26.47 37.00 -0.79
N ILE A 592 -26.56 35.73 -1.21
CA ILE A 592 -26.22 34.55 -0.38
C ILE A 592 -25.01 33.81 -0.94
N LEU A 593 -24.92 33.65 -2.27
CA LEU A 593 -23.86 32.90 -2.93
C LEU A 593 -22.66 33.79 -3.22
N ASN A 594 -21.46 33.33 -2.88
CA ASN A 594 -20.23 34.02 -3.24
C ASN A 594 -19.65 33.45 -4.55
N THR A 595 -19.69 34.21 -5.64
CA THR A 595 -19.21 33.76 -6.96
C THR A 595 -17.71 33.50 -7.03
N ASP A 596 -16.92 33.95 -6.06
CA ASP A 596 -15.50 33.61 -5.95
C ASP A 596 -15.29 32.17 -5.45
N ILE A 597 -16.29 31.58 -4.78
CA ILE A 597 -16.30 30.18 -4.38
C ILE A 597 -16.88 29.35 -5.52
N VAL A 598 -16.09 28.45 -6.10
CA VAL A 598 -16.51 27.68 -7.29
C VAL A 598 -17.81 26.90 -7.09
N ASN A 599 -18.03 26.32 -5.90
CA ASN A 599 -19.28 25.62 -5.59
C ASN A 599 -20.50 26.54 -5.62
N ASP A 600 -20.38 27.72 -5.00
CA ASP A 600 -21.46 28.72 -4.95
C ASP A 600 -21.75 29.28 -6.34
N TYR A 601 -20.70 29.55 -7.12
CA TYR A 601 -20.83 29.94 -8.52
C TYR A 601 -21.56 28.87 -9.35
N PHE A 602 -21.16 27.60 -9.21
CA PHE A 602 -21.79 26.47 -9.89
C PHE A 602 -23.26 26.30 -9.50
N ILE A 603 -23.59 26.38 -8.20
CA ILE A 603 -24.97 26.36 -7.71
C ILE A 603 -25.77 27.53 -8.31
N GLY A 604 -25.19 28.74 -8.29
CA GLY A 604 -25.80 29.93 -8.86
C GLY A 604 -26.13 29.79 -10.34
N ARG A 605 -25.23 29.19 -11.12
CA ARG A 605 -25.46 28.88 -12.54
C ARG A 605 -26.59 27.87 -12.75
N ILE A 606 -26.66 26.81 -11.93
CA ILE A 606 -27.79 25.86 -11.98
C ILE A 606 -29.11 26.58 -11.69
N CYS A 607 -29.15 27.40 -10.64
CA CYS A 607 -30.34 28.17 -10.26
C CYS A 607 -30.77 29.13 -11.37
N ASN A 608 -29.85 29.93 -11.94
CA ASN A 608 -30.13 30.84 -13.04
C ASN A 608 -30.73 30.13 -14.26
N ARG A 609 -30.22 28.94 -14.60
CA ARG A 609 -30.76 28.12 -15.68
C ARG A 609 -32.21 27.68 -15.42
N GLU A 610 -32.55 27.29 -14.19
CA GLU A 610 -33.95 26.93 -13.87
C GLU A 610 -34.85 28.17 -13.92
N VAL A 611 -34.37 29.34 -13.51
CA VAL A 611 -35.10 30.60 -13.62
C VAL A 611 -35.37 30.98 -15.09
N GLU A 612 -34.37 30.86 -15.97
CA GLU A 612 -34.55 31.11 -17.42
C GLU A 612 -35.52 30.11 -18.07
N LYS A 613 -35.47 28.84 -17.67
CA LYS A 613 -36.46 27.84 -18.12
C LYS A 613 -37.88 28.21 -17.72
N LEU A 614 -38.07 28.73 -16.51
CA LEU A 614 -39.38 29.17 -16.02
C LEU A 614 -39.87 30.43 -16.74
N LYS A 615 -38.98 31.32 -17.18
CA LYS A 615 -39.34 32.50 -18.00
C LYS A 615 -39.84 32.13 -19.40
N ASN A 616 -39.46 30.97 -19.93
CA ASN A 616 -39.87 30.47 -21.24
C ASN A 616 -41.09 29.54 -21.21
N LEU A 617 -41.69 29.33 -20.04
CA LEU A 617 -42.98 28.68 -19.91
C LEU A 617 -44.05 29.77 -19.86
N ASP A 618 -44.73 30.00 -20.98
CA ASP A 618 -46.01 30.71 -20.94
C ASP A 618 -46.95 29.90 -20.04
N ILE A 619 -47.41 30.55 -18.97
CA ILE A 619 -48.48 30.02 -18.13
C ILE A 619 -49.77 30.25 -18.93
N ASP A 620 -50.26 29.21 -19.59
CA ASP A 620 -51.67 29.10 -19.98
C ASP A 620 -52.52 28.63 -18.78
#